data_AF-A0A350G3R1-F1
#
_entry.id   AF-A0A350G3R1-F1
#
_cell.length_a   1.000
_cell.length_b   1.000
_cell.length_c   1.000
_cell.angle_alpha   90.00
_cell.angle_beta   90.00
_cell.angle_gamma   90.00
#
_symmetry.space_group_name_H-M   'P 1'
#
loop_
_entity.id
_entity.type
_entity.pdbx_description
1 polymer ?
#
loop_
_entity_poly.entity_id
_entity_poly.type
_entity_poly.pdbx_seq_one_letter_code
_entity_poly.pdbx_strand_id
1 'polypeptide(L)'
;MAAITMVGFATHGEGDLSFLPRMFAVFIPLAIAWFLLAPWFRLFQPEITSSPKQLWRLILVMFFATPFAVILRGLILNAAIIPIFAIVLSAVSAFGMLIWRGIYLLYSRSLRA
;
A
#
# COMPACT_ATOMS: atom_id res chain seq x y z
N MET A 1 0.71 -2.44 -6.59
CA MET A 1 1.41 -3.18 -5.53
C MET A 1 1.59 -4.65 -5.89
N ALA A 2 0.52 -5.41 -6.17
CA ALA A 2 0.63 -6.83 -6.54
C ALA A 2 1.63 -7.09 -7.68
N ALA A 3 1.64 -6.28 -8.74
CA ALA A 3 2.60 -6.39 -9.83
C ALA A 3 4.08 -6.25 -9.38
N ILE A 4 4.37 -5.27 -8.52
CA ILE A 4 5.73 -5.06 -7.98
C ILE A 4 6.14 -6.25 -7.10
N THR A 5 5.21 -6.77 -6.30
CA THR A 5 5.45 -7.94 -5.46
C THR A 5 5.72 -9.20 -6.28
N MET A 6 4.95 -9.43 -7.36
CA MET A 6 5.18 -10.56 -8.28
C MET A 6 6.55 -10.48 -8.97
N VAL A 7 6.95 -9.29 -9.42
CA VAL A 7 8.30 -9.07 -9.98
C VAL A 7 9.38 -9.38 -8.94
N GLY A 8 9.20 -8.97 -7.68
CA GLY A 8 10.13 -9.28 -6.59
C GLY A 8 10.29 -10.79 -6.34
N PHE A 9 9.20 -11.55 -6.31
CA PHE A 9 9.28 -13.01 -6.18
C PHE A 9 9.94 -13.68 -7.38
N ALA A 10 9.62 -13.21 -8.60
CA ALA A 10 10.25 -13.72 -9.82
C ALA A 10 11.77 -13.50 -9.83
N THR A 11 12.26 -12.34 -9.36
CA THR A 11 13.71 -12.07 -9.28
C THR A 11 14.43 -12.88 -8.20
N HIS A 12 13.70 -13.43 -7.23
CA HIS A 12 14.25 -14.29 -6.17
C HIS A 12 14.12 -15.78 -6.49
N GLY A 13 13.68 -16.14 -7.70
CA GLY A 13 13.49 -17.54 -8.11
C GLY A 13 12.25 -18.22 -7.50
N GLU A 14 11.36 -17.45 -6.87
CA GLU A 14 10.14 -17.95 -6.22
C GLU A 14 8.91 -17.78 -7.14
N GLY A 15 9.02 -18.28 -8.38
CA GLY A 15 7.97 -18.13 -9.40
C GLY A 15 6.77 -19.10 -9.27
N ASP A 16 6.85 -20.10 -8.39
CA ASP A 16 5.79 -21.09 -8.17
C ASP A 16 4.77 -20.61 -7.12
N LEU A 17 3.55 -21.15 -7.12
CA LEU A 17 2.39 -20.73 -6.30
C LEU A 17 2.65 -20.68 -4.78
N SER A 18 3.77 -21.24 -4.32
CA SER A 18 4.29 -21.08 -2.95
C SER A 18 4.48 -19.63 -2.50
N PHE A 19 4.54 -18.64 -3.41
CA PHE A 19 4.56 -17.22 -3.04
C PHE A 19 3.20 -16.69 -2.55
N LEU A 20 2.09 -17.34 -2.88
CA LEU A 20 0.74 -16.84 -2.60
C LEU A 20 0.46 -16.64 -1.10
N PRO A 21 0.78 -17.57 -0.19
CA PRO A 21 0.60 -17.35 1.24
C PRO A 21 1.41 -16.16 1.76
N ARG A 22 2.65 -16.00 1.28
CA ARG A 22 3.51 -14.85 1.63
C ARG A 22 2.90 -13.54 1.12
N MET A 23 2.33 -13.56 -0.08
CA MET A 23 1.63 -12.42 -0.66
C MET A 23 0.41 -12.04 0.21
N PHE A 24 -0.49 -12.98 0.48
CA PHE A 24 -1.67 -12.71 1.31
C PHE A 24 -1.32 -12.23 2.72
N ALA A 25 -0.26 -12.77 3.32
CA ALA A 25 0.22 -12.34 4.63
C ALA A 25 0.73 -10.89 4.67
N VAL A 26 0.98 -10.26 3.52
CA VAL A 26 1.31 -8.83 3.41
C VAL A 26 0.09 -8.02 2.99
N PHE A 27 -0.62 -8.46 1.94
CA PHE A 27 -1.72 -7.70 1.35
C PHE A 27 -2.96 -7.63 2.25
N ILE A 28 -3.33 -8.71 2.93
CA ILE A 28 -4.52 -8.73 3.77
C ILE A 28 -4.36 -7.76 4.95
N PRO A 29 -3.27 -7.83 5.76
CA PRO A 29 -3.07 -6.87 6.84
C PRO A 29 -2.97 -5.43 6.35
N LEU A 30 -2.31 -5.19 5.22
CA LEU A 30 -2.20 -3.86 4.63
C LEU A 30 -3.54 -3.32 4.16
N ALA A 31 -4.38 -4.15 3.54
CA ALA A 31 -5.72 -3.75 3.13
C ALA A 31 -6.59 -3.40 4.34
N ILE A 32 -6.57 -4.23 5.40
CA ILE A 32 -7.27 -3.96 6.66
C ILE A 32 -6.80 -2.62 7.24
N ALA A 33 -5.48 -2.42 7.35
CA ALA A 33 -4.90 -1.19 7.87
C ALA A 33 -5.29 0.05 7.05
N TRP A 34 -5.24 -0.07 5.72
CA TRP A 34 -5.61 0.99 4.80
C TRP A 34 -7.08 1.37 4.93
N PHE A 35 -7.99 0.40 4.86
CA PHE A 35 -9.43 0.68 4.97
C PHE A 35 -9.84 1.13 6.37
N LEU A 36 -9.08 0.75 7.41
CA LEU A 36 -9.29 1.26 8.75
C LEU A 36 -8.87 2.73 8.88
N LEU A 37 -7.72 3.14 8.33
CA LEU A 37 -7.14 4.48 8.54
C LEU A 37 -7.53 5.51 7.47
N ALA A 38 -7.59 5.13 6.20
CA ALA A 38 -7.84 6.05 5.08
C ALA A 38 -9.12 6.90 5.22
N PRO A 39 -10.26 6.38 5.76
CA PRO A 39 -11.47 7.19 5.97
C PRO A 39 -11.27 8.38 6.91
N TRP A 40 -10.49 8.20 7.99
CA TRP A 40 -10.22 9.26 8.98
C TRP A 40 -9.46 10.44 8.38
N PHE A 41 -8.70 10.18 7.32
CA PHE A 41 -7.98 11.20 6.56
C PHE A 41 -8.74 11.66 5.31
N ARG A 42 -10.00 11.21 5.16
CA ARG A 42 -10.91 11.57 4.08
C ARG A 42 -10.37 11.21 2.69
N LEU A 43 -9.51 10.18 2.59
CA LEU A 43 -8.86 9.80 1.34
C LEU A 43 -9.79 9.19 0.28
N PHE A 44 -11.07 8.97 0.62
CA PHE A 44 -12.12 8.54 -0.31
C PHE A 44 -13.03 9.68 -0.78
N GLN A 45 -12.83 10.91 -0.30
CA GLN A 45 -13.63 12.06 -0.70
C GLN A 45 -13.16 12.63 -2.06
N PRO A 46 -14.07 12.93 -3.03
CA PRO A 46 -13.74 13.49 -4.34
C PRO A 46 -12.83 14.73 -4.31
N GLU A 47 -13.05 15.60 -3.32
CA GLU A 47 -12.37 16.89 -3.14
C GLU A 47 -10.89 16.70 -2.79
N ILE A 48 -10.59 15.68 -1.99
CA ILE A 48 -9.21 15.29 -1.66
C ILE A 48 -8.65 14.46 -2.80
N THR A 49 -9.46 13.58 -3.38
CA THR A 49 -8.98 12.63 -4.36
C THR A 49 -8.62 13.22 -5.71
N SER A 50 -9.25 14.32 -6.08
CA SER A 50 -8.95 15.02 -7.32
C SER A 50 -7.90 16.13 -7.15
N SER A 51 -7.32 16.28 -5.96
CA SER A 51 -6.43 17.40 -5.64
C SER A 51 -4.96 16.98 -5.53
N PRO A 52 -4.08 17.38 -6.46
CA PRO A 52 -2.64 17.11 -6.39
C PRO A 52 -1.98 17.70 -5.13
N LYS A 53 -2.53 18.81 -4.60
CA LYS A 53 -2.02 19.45 -3.37
C LYS A 53 -2.20 18.59 -2.12
N GLN A 54 -3.03 17.54 -2.18
CA GLN A 54 -3.32 16.66 -1.05
C GLN A 54 -2.55 15.33 -1.08
N LEU A 55 -1.60 15.16 -2.01
CA LEU A 55 -0.80 13.92 -2.12
C LEU A 55 0.00 13.59 -0.84
N TRP A 56 0.39 14.60 -0.07
CA TRP A 56 1.08 14.39 1.22
C TRP A 56 0.24 13.58 2.22
N ARG A 57 -1.11 13.72 2.20
CA ARG A 57 -2.00 12.96 3.09
C ARG A 57 -1.91 11.46 2.83
N LEU A 58 -1.71 11.10 1.57
CA LEU A 58 -1.56 9.71 1.14
C LEU A 58 -0.30 9.08 1.72
N ILE A 59 0.81 9.82 1.66
CA ILE A 59 2.10 9.43 2.24
C ILE A 59 1.96 9.26 3.75
N LEU A 60 1.33 10.24 4.42
CA LEU A 60 1.11 10.20 5.87
C LEU A 60 0.29 8.98 6.28
N VAL A 61 -0.82 8.69 5.60
CA VAL A 61 -1.65 7.50 5.91
C VAL A 61 -0.86 6.23 5.69
N MET A 62 -0.09 6.11 4.61
CA MET A 62 0.73 4.93 4.38
C MET A 62 1.81 4.75 5.44
N PHE A 63 2.39 5.84 5.95
CA PHE A 63 3.36 5.81 7.04
C PHE A 63 2.78 5.23 8.35
N PHE A 64 1.47 5.37 8.59
CA PHE A 64 0.81 4.74 9.76
C PHE A 64 0.20 3.37 9.45
N ALA A 65 -0.41 3.20 8.27
CA ALA A 65 -1.06 1.97 7.87
C ALA A 65 -0.07 0.80 7.75
N THR A 66 1.15 1.07 7.29
CA THR A 66 2.11 -0.01 7.04
C THR A 66 2.75 -0.56 8.33
N PRO A 67 3.21 0.23 9.33
CA PRO A 67 3.56 -0.32 10.63
C PRO A 67 2.40 -1.08 11.30
N PHE A 68 1.17 -0.55 11.21
CA PHE A 68 0.00 -1.24 11.75
C PHE A 68 -0.24 -2.59 11.05
N ALA A 69 -0.08 -2.64 9.72
CA ALA A 69 -0.14 -3.89 8.95
C ALA A 69 0.96 -4.88 9.35
N VAL A 70 2.18 -4.42 9.62
CA VAL A 70 3.27 -5.29 10.09
C VAL A 70 2.97 -5.87 11.48
N ILE A 71 2.40 -5.07 12.39
CA ILE A 71 1.96 -5.56 13.70
C ILE A 71 0.89 -6.64 13.53
N LEU A 72 -0.15 -6.35 12.74
CA LEU A 72 -1.23 -7.30 12.46
C LEU A 72 -0.70 -8.60 11.82
N ARG A 73 0.25 -8.49 10.88
CA ARG A 73 0.95 -9.63 10.29
C ARG A 73 1.70 -10.45 11.34
N GLY A 74 2.43 -9.79 12.24
CA GLY A 74 3.17 -10.45 13.33
C GLY A 74 2.24 -11.24 14.26
N LEU A 75 1.07 -10.67 14.58
CA LEU A 75 0.04 -11.34 15.37
C LEU A 75 -0.55 -12.57 14.64
N ILE A 76 -0.90 -12.43 13.36
CA ILE A 76 -1.48 -13.53 12.56
C ILE A 76 -0.50 -14.69 12.40
N LEU A 77 0.78 -14.39 12.16
CA LEU A 77 1.80 -15.40 11.89
C LEU A 77 2.53 -15.89 13.14
N ASN A 78 2.21 -15.35 14.33
CA ASN A 78 2.97 -15.54 15.56
C ASN A 78 4.49 -15.36 15.33
N ALA A 79 4.86 -14.24 14.71
CA ALA A 79 6.23 -13.98 14.25
C ALA A 79 6.73 -12.61 14.74
N ALA A 80 8.05 -12.49 14.84
CA ALA A 80 8.70 -11.24 15.23
C ALA A 80 8.40 -10.11 14.23
N ILE A 81 8.20 -8.91 14.77
CA ILE A 81 8.06 -7.67 13.99
C ILE A 81 9.46 -7.23 13.54
N ILE A 82 9.67 -7.17 12.23
CA ILE A 82 10.95 -6.75 11.64
C ILE A 82 10.86 -5.26 11.27
N PRO A 83 11.62 -4.35 11.94
CA PRO A 83 11.49 -2.91 11.71
C PRO A 83 11.83 -2.47 10.29
N ILE A 84 12.89 -3.04 9.69
CA ILE A 84 13.28 -2.69 8.32
C ILE A 84 12.19 -3.07 7.30
N PHE A 85 11.47 -4.16 7.55
CA PHE A 85 10.34 -4.56 6.71
C PHE A 85 9.22 -3.52 6.76
N ALA A 86 8.90 -2.97 7.96
CA ALA A 86 7.93 -1.90 8.08
C ALA A 86 8.35 -0.64 7.30
N ILE A 87 9.62 -0.23 7.41
CA ILE A 87 10.15 0.95 6.68
C ILE A 87 10.05 0.76 5.16
N VAL A 88 10.51 -0.39 4.65
CA VAL A 88 10.46 -0.69 3.21
C VAL A 88 9.00 -0.77 2.74
N LEU A 89 8.12 -1.42 3.50
CA LEU A 89 6.70 -1.51 3.18
C LEU A 89 6.05 -0.12 3.15
N SER A 90 6.39 0.78 4.09
CA SER A 90 5.95 2.18 4.09
C SER A 90 6.34 2.88 2.79
N ALA A 91 7.63 2.84 2.44
CA ALA A 91 8.17 3.55 1.28
C ALA A 91 7.57 3.05 -0.03
N VAL A 92 7.55 1.73 -0.23
CA VAL A 92 7.04 1.11 -1.46
C VAL A 92 5.53 1.31 -1.58
N SER A 93 4.77 1.15 -0.50
CA SER A 93 3.30 1.34 -0.52
C SER A 93 2.93 2.80 -0.77
N ALA A 94 3.59 3.75 -0.09
CA ALA A 94 3.39 5.17 -0.35
C ALA A 94 3.72 5.53 -1.79
N PHE A 95 4.85 5.05 -2.32
CA PHE A 95 5.27 5.31 -3.70
C PHE A 95 4.27 4.77 -4.72
N GLY A 96 3.83 3.52 -4.63
CA GLY A 96 2.87 3.03 -5.62
C GLY A 96 1.46 3.60 -5.44
N MET A 97 1.08 4.05 -4.25
CA MET A 97 -0.14 4.84 -4.10
C MET A 97 -0.03 6.23 -4.74
N LEU A 98 1.15 6.86 -4.67
CA LEU A 98 1.41 8.11 -5.40
C LEU A 98 1.33 7.88 -6.92
N ILE A 99 1.92 6.79 -7.43
CA ILE A 99 1.79 6.42 -8.85
C ILE A 99 0.32 6.22 -9.22
N TRP A 100 -0.40 5.39 -8.44
CA TRP A 100 -1.82 5.14 -8.67
C TRP A 100 -2.63 6.44 -8.71
N ARG A 101 -2.33 7.34 -7.78
CA ARG A 101 -3.00 8.63 -7.72
C ARG A 101 -2.62 9.54 -8.88
N GLY A 102 -1.37 9.53 -9.30
CA GLY A 102 -0.91 10.24 -10.49
C GLY A 102 -1.67 9.79 -11.73
N ILE A 103 -1.78 8.47 -11.95
CA ILE A 103 -2.55 7.88 -13.05
C ILE A 103 -4.01 8.32 -13.00
N TYR A 104 -4.65 8.23 -11.82
CA TYR A 104 -6.03 8.68 -11.63
C TYR A 104 -6.21 10.17 -11.98
N LEU A 105 -5.30 11.04 -11.54
CA LEU A 105 -5.37 12.47 -11.83
C LEU A 105 -5.22 12.76 -13.32
N LEU A 106 -4.29 12.10 -14.01
CA LEU A 106 -4.10 12.23 -15.45
C LEU A 106 -5.35 11.79 -16.22
N TYR A 107 -5.91 10.63 -15.88
CA TYR A 107 -7.14 10.11 -16.48
C TYR A 107 -8.35 11.01 -16.21
N SER A 108 -8.48 11.54 -14.99
CA SER A 108 -9.58 12.46 -14.64
C SER A 108 -9.52 13.79 -15.39
N ARG A 109 -8.32 14.23 -15.79
CA ARG A 109 -8.11 15.44 -16.59
C ARG A 109 -8.46 15.21 -18.05
N SER A 110 -8.11 14.06 -18.63
CA SER A 110 -8.45 13.74 -20.02
C SER A 110 -9.95 13.59 -20.26
N LEU A 111 -10.74 13.26 -19.24
CA LEU A 111 -12.20 13.21 -19.33
C LEU A 111 -12.88 14.60 -19.26
N ARG A 112 -12.15 15.64 -18.87
CA ARG A 112 -12.65 17.01 -18.74
C ARG A 112 -12.19 17.94 -19.87
N ALA A 113 -11.30 17.46 -20.74
CA ALA A 113 -10.79 18.15 -21.92
C ALA A 113 -11.60 17.73 -23.14
#